data_AF-A0A1F4AN64-F1
#
_entry.id   AF-A0A1F4AN64-F1
#
_cell.length_a   1.000
_cell.length_b   1.000
_cell.length_c   1.000
_cell.angle_alpha   90.00
_cell.angle_beta   90.00
_cell.angle_gamma   90.00
#
_symmetry.space_group_name_H-M   'P 1'
#
loop_
_entity.id
_entity.type
_entity.pdbx_description
1 polymer ?
#
loop_
_entity_poly.entity_id
_entity_poly.type
_entity_poly.pdbx_seq_one_letter_code
_entity_poly.pdbx_strand_id
1 'polypeptide(L)' 'MSQTITVRLTKQLANWLDDASKRSGIPRGRIIREQLERARNSGADQSFMRLAGAVRGARDLSSRKGFSRS' A
#
# COMPACT_ATOMS: atom_id res chain seq x y z
N MET A 1 -22.93 -1.55 -3.49
CA MET A 1 -22.95 -2.00 -4.89
C MET A 1 -21.58 -2.53 -5.25
N SER A 2 -21.48 -3.75 -5.80
CA SER A 2 -20.23 -4.31 -6.30
C SER A 2 -20.06 -3.99 -7.79
N GLN A 3 -18.89 -3.52 -8.19
CA GLN A 3 -18.51 -3.40 -9.60
C GLN A 3 -17.52 -4.52 -9.95
N THR A 4 -17.78 -5.20 -11.07
CA THR A 4 -16.90 -6.27 -11.58
C THR A 4 -15.94 -5.69 -12.60
N ILE A 5 -14.65 -5.96 -12.43
CA ILE A 5 -13.62 -5.66 -13.42
C ILE A 5 -12.99 -6.97 -13.89
N THR A 6 -12.64 -7.04 -15.17
CA THR A 6 -11.86 -8.17 -15.73
C THR A 6 -10.43 -7.71 -15.93
N VAL A 7 -9.49 -8.35 -15.23
CA VAL A 7 -8.07 -8.03 -15.30
C VAL A 7 -7.32 -9.21 -15.88
N ARG A 8 -6.49 -8.98 -16.90
CA ARG A 8 -5.57 -9.99 -17.43
C ARG A 8 -4.34 -10.07 -16.54
N LEU A 9 -4.07 -11.25 -16.00
CA LEU A 9 -2.87 -11.53 -15.20
C LEU A 9 -1.83 -12.27 -16.04
N THR A 10 -0.56 -12.09 -15.70
CA THR A 10 0.49 -12.97 -16.24
C THR A 10 0.28 -14.40 -15.74
N LYS A 11 0.73 -15.39 -16.52
CA LYS A 11 0.63 -16.82 -16.14
C LYS A 11 1.26 -17.08 -14.77
N GLN A 12 2.41 -16.46 -14.50
CA GLN A 12 3.09 -16.57 -13.22
C GLN A 12 2.24 -16.04 -12.06
N LEU A 13 1.61 -14.87 -12.21
CA LEU A 13 0.79 -14.27 -11.17
C LEU A 13 -0.50 -15.03 -10.93
N ALA A 14 -1.12 -15.56 -12.00
CA ALA A 14 -2.29 -16.43 -11.89
C ALA A 14 -1.98 -17.71 -11.11
N ASN A 15 -0.87 -18.38 -11.43
CA ASN A 15 -0.43 -19.59 -10.72
C ASN A 15 -0.14 -19.29 -9.24
N TRP A 16 0.55 -18.18 -8.96
CA TRP A 16 0.83 -17.77 -7.59
C TRP A 16 -0.46 -17.50 -6.80
N LEU A 17 -1.46 -16.84 -7.40
CA LEU A 17 -2.74 -16.56 -6.75
C LEU A 17 -3.50 -17.85 -6.40
N ASP A 18 -3.43 -18.85 -7.28
CA ASP A 18 -4.03 -20.17 -7.07
C ASP A 18 -3.38 -20.90 -5.90
N ASP A 19 -2.04 -20.91 -5.84
CA ASP A 19 -1.29 -21.54 -4.76
C ASP A 19 -1.50 -20.82 -3.43
N ALA A 20 -1.53 -19.49 -3.44
CA ALA A 20 -1.82 -18.68 -2.26
C ALA A 20 -3.22 -18.99 -1.72
N SER A 21 -4.23 -19.14 -2.60
CA SER A 21 -5.59 -19.51 -2.22
C SER A 21 -5.66 -20.89 -1.60
N LYS A 22 -4.99 -21.90 -2.19
CA LYS A 22 -4.94 -23.27 -1.64
C LYS A 22 -4.26 -23.34 -0.28
N ARG A 23 -3.12 -22.65 -0.11
CA ARG A 23 -2.35 -22.66 1.14
C ARG A 23 -3.07 -21.95 2.29
N SER A 24 -3.75 -20.83 1.99
CA SER A 24 -4.43 -20.02 3.00
C SER A 24 -5.88 -20.45 3.26
N GLY A 25 -6.49 -21.22 2.36
CA GLY A 25 -7.93 -21.51 2.38
C GLY A 25 -8.81 -20.31 2.00
N ILE A 26 -8.21 -19.19 1.59
CA ILE A 26 -8.92 -17.94 1.28
C ILE A 26 -9.27 -17.90 -0.22
N PRO A 27 -10.51 -17.52 -0.61
CA PRO A 27 -10.86 -17.37 -2.02
C PRO A 27 -10.02 -16.29 -2.74
N ARG A 28 -9.62 -16.57 -3.98
CA ARG A 28 -8.83 -15.66 -4.84
C ARG A 28 -9.37 -14.23 -4.87
N GLY A 29 -10.69 -14.07 -5.04
CA GLY A 29 -11.34 -12.76 -5.06
C GLY A 29 -11.23 -12.00 -3.74
N ARG A 30 -11.19 -12.69 -2.60
CA ARG A 30 -10.94 -12.05 -1.29
C ARG A 30 -9.48 -11.59 -1.20
N ILE A 31 -8.53 -12.43 -1.61
CA ILE A 31 -7.10 -12.06 -1.65
C ILE A 31 -6.91 -10.79 -2.48
N ILE A 32 -7.42 -10.75 -3.71
CA ILE A 32 -7.27 -9.58 -4.59
C ILE A 32 -7.92 -8.33 -3.98
N ARG A 33 -9.13 -8.46 -3.43
CA ARG A 33 -9.82 -7.33 -2.78
C ARG A 33 -9.04 -6.78 -1.60
N GLU A 34 -8.55 -7.63 -0.71
CA GLU A 34 -7.75 -7.20 0.45
C GLU A 34 -6.45 -6.52 0.00
N GLN A 35 -5.78 -7.03 -1.05
CA GLN A 35 -4.59 -6.38 -1.59
C GLN A 35 -4.89 -5.01 -2.21
N LEU A 36 -6.02 -4.88 -2.91
CA LEU A 36 -6.46 -3.58 -3.46
C LEU A 36 -6.83 -2.59 -2.35
N GLU A 37 -7.50 -3.04 -1.28
CA GLU A 37 -7.80 -2.21 -0.11
C GLU A 37 -6.52 -1.77 0.61
N ARG A 38 -5.55 -2.69 0.79
CA ARG A 38 -4.23 -2.36 1.33
C ARG A 38 -3.51 -1.35 0.45
N ALA A 39 -3.47 -1.57 -0.87
CA ALA A 39 -2.83 -0.66 -1.82
C ALA A 39 -3.47 0.75 -1.80
N ARG A 40 -4.80 0.82 -1.71
CA ARG A 40 -5.54 2.08 -1.55
C ARG A 40 -5.12 2.81 -0.27
N ASN A 41 -4.99 2.09 0.83
CA ASN A 41 -4.64 2.66 2.13
C ASN A 41 -3.14 2.99 2.24
N SER A 42 -2.26 2.26 1.55
CA SER A 42 -0.82 2.52 1.53
C SER A 42 -0.43 3.64 0.55
N GLY A 43 -1.26 3.90 -0.46
CA GLY A 43 -1.08 4.98 -1.43
C GLY A 43 -1.60 6.34 -0.96
N ALA A 44 -2.28 6.40 0.19
CA ALA A 44 -2.48 7.66 0.89
C ALA A 44 -1.10 8.09 1.40
N ASP A 45 -0.51 9.09 0.72
CA ASP A 45 0.68 9.82 1.14
C ASP A 45 0.79 9.79 2.66
N GLN A 46 1.90 9.25 3.19
CA GLN A 46 2.13 9.06 4.62
C GLN A 46 1.43 10.17 5.39
N SER A 47 0.29 9.92 6.03
CA SER A 47 -0.59 11.03 6.47
C SER A 47 0.13 12.01 7.42
N PHE A 48 1.20 11.54 8.06
CA PHE A 48 2.12 12.32 8.87
C PHE A 48 3.05 13.26 8.05
N MET A 49 3.36 12.98 6.79
CA MET A 49 4.10 13.86 5.88
C MET A 49 3.38 15.18 5.59
N ARG A 50 2.05 15.25 5.76
CA ARG A 50 1.33 16.53 5.78
C ARG A 50 1.84 17.47 6.88
N LEU A 51 2.38 16.93 7.97
CA LEU A 51 2.95 17.68 9.08
C LEU A 51 4.45 18.00 8.88
N ALA A 52 5.09 17.39 7.87
CA ALA A 52 6.50 17.65 7.58
C ALA A 52 6.69 19.10 7.11
N GLY A 53 7.45 19.88 7.88
CA GLY A 53 7.69 21.30 7.61
C GLY A 53 6.53 22.24 8.00
N ALA A 54 5.43 21.72 8.56
CA ALA A 54 4.30 22.55 9.00
C ALA A 54 4.61 23.42 10.23
N VAL A 55 5.67 23.07 10.98
CA VAL A 55 6.11 23.82 12.17
C VAL A 55 7.54 24.30 11.96
N ARG A 56 7.76 25.60 12.18
CA ARG A 56 9.10 26.17 12.32
C ARG A 56 9.52 26.00 13.77
N GLY A 57 10.32 24.97 14.04
CA GLY A 57 10.73 24.67 15.40
C GLY A 57 11.87 25.56 15.91
N ALA A 58 12.26 25.36 17.18
CA ALA A 58 13.29 26.15 17.85
C ALA A 58 14.67 26.07 17.17
N ARG A 59 15.50 27.10 17.36
CA ARG A 59 16.79 27.29 16.66
C ARG A 59 17.81 26.18 16.91
N ASP A 60 17.64 25.45 18.01
CA ASP A 60 18.50 24.37 18.49
C ASP A 60 17.96 22.96 18.18
N LEU A 61 16.85 22.84 17.44
CA LEU A 61 16.34 21.54 17.02
C LEU A 61 17.33 20.81 16.11
N SER A 62 17.54 19.54 16.41
CA SER A 62 18.36 18.63 15.61
C SER A 62 17.79 18.48 14.20
N SER A 63 18.54 18.94 13.20
CA SER A 63 18.22 18.84 11.77
C SER A 63 18.81 17.58 11.11
N ARG A 64 19.28 16.60 11.89
CA ARG A 64 20.02 15.43 11.38
C ARG A 64 19.19 14.68 10.31
N LYS A 65 19.87 14.38 9.20
CA LYS A 65 19.30 14.04 7.89
C LYS A 65 18.60 12.67 7.87
N GLY A 66 17.32 12.63 8.26
CA GLY A 66 16.39 11.52 7.98
C GLY A 66 15.18 11.94 7.11
N PHE A 67 14.95 13.25 6.96
CA PHE A 67 13.79 13.83 6.26
C PHE A 67 14.18 14.86 5.18
N SER A 68 15.47 15.01 4.90
CA SER A 68 15.93 15.91 3.84
C SER A 68 15.59 15.30 2.50
N ARG A 69 14.63 15.89 1.79
CA ARG A 69 14.43 15.66 0.36
C ARG A 69 15.68 16.13 -0.37
N SER A 70 16.55 15.17 -0.66
CA SER A 70 17.40 15.24 -1.85
C SER A 70 16.55 14.70 -2.98
#